data_AF-A0A7S1H701-F1
#
_entry.id   AF-A0A7S1H701-F1
#
_cell.length_a   1.000
_cell.length_b   1.000
_cell.length_c   1.000
_cell.angle_alpha   90.00
_cell.angle_beta   90.00
_cell.angle_gamma   90.00
#
_symmetry.space_group_name_H-M   'P 1'
#
loop_
_entity.id
_entity.type
_entity.pdbx_description
1 polymer ?
#
loop_
_entity_poly.entity_id
_entity_poly.type
_entity_poly.pdbx_seq_one_letter_code
_entity_poly.pdbx_strand_id
1 'polypeptide(L)'
;GEREVSMVGFEPMVCRPVPGLLEPSEGEVFWLDPELDHEVVWDQSLCRENEGGLEAKELMLLSHKGPLNQAQTDKLLSILSRDPKIVLHCGLSPQRLPDLVENNPVLAIESLLLLMPSSSMPLYLDALVAMPMSLHSMEVVNRLTTSVELPTEFVHRYISNCLTSCEGLKDKYMQNRLVRLGCVFP
;
A
#
# COMPACT_ATOMS: atom_id res chain seq x y z
N GLY A 1 -40.11 19.50 -63.31
CA GLY A 1 -40.22 20.15 -61.99
C GLY A 1 -40.70 19.13 -61.01
N GLU A 2 -39.76 18.36 -60.47
CA GLU A 2 -40.01 17.25 -59.56
C GLU A 2 -40.32 17.82 -58.18
N ARG A 3 -41.49 17.47 -57.61
CA ARG A 3 -41.84 17.82 -56.24
C ARG A 3 -41.28 16.75 -55.32
N GLU A 4 -40.23 17.10 -54.61
CA GLU A 4 -39.65 16.32 -53.52
C GLU A 4 -40.68 16.23 -52.38
N VAL A 5 -41.20 15.02 -52.13
CA VAL A 5 -42.13 14.76 -51.02
C VAL A 5 -41.29 14.49 -49.79
N SER A 6 -41.23 15.44 -48.86
CA SER A 6 -40.52 15.25 -47.59
C SER A 6 -41.28 14.29 -46.68
N MET A 7 -40.61 13.25 -46.19
CA MET A 7 -41.19 12.23 -45.30
C MET A 7 -41.25 12.64 -43.82
N VAL A 8 -41.22 13.95 -43.53
CA VAL A 8 -41.18 14.46 -42.15
C VAL A 8 -42.60 14.41 -41.59
N GLY A 9 -42.90 13.38 -40.77
CA GLY A 9 -44.19 13.25 -40.09
C GLY A 9 -44.70 11.82 -39.88
N PHE A 10 -44.00 10.78 -40.34
CA PHE A 10 -44.39 9.38 -40.14
C PHE A 10 -43.65 8.67 -38.99
N GLU A 11 -42.99 9.43 -38.10
CA GLU A 11 -42.32 8.84 -36.93
C GLU A 11 -43.36 8.60 -35.82
N PRO A 12 -43.51 7.36 -35.31
CA PRO A 12 -44.44 7.08 -34.23
C PRO A 12 -44.00 7.85 -32.98
N MET A 13 -44.93 8.60 -32.38
CA MET A 13 -44.66 9.31 -31.14
C MET A 13 -44.34 8.28 -30.04
N VAL A 14 -43.12 8.36 -29.48
CA VAL A 14 -42.68 7.43 -28.42
C VAL A 14 -43.33 7.84 -27.10
N CYS A 15 -44.61 7.55 -26.95
CA CYS A 15 -45.33 7.74 -25.69
C CYS A 15 -45.05 6.56 -24.76
N ARG A 16 -44.46 6.83 -23.60
CA ARG A 16 -44.32 5.87 -22.50
C ARG A 16 -45.25 6.31 -21.36
N PRO A 17 -46.57 6.05 -21.45
CA PRO A 17 -47.47 6.38 -20.34
C PRO A 17 -47.00 5.62 -19.10
N VAL A 18 -47.05 6.29 -17.95
CA VAL A 18 -46.75 5.67 -16.66
C VAL A 18 -47.68 4.45 -16.50
N PRO A 19 -47.16 3.27 -16.14
CA PRO A 19 -48.00 2.09 -15.94
C PRO A 19 -49.15 2.40 -14.98
N GLY A 20 -50.37 2.02 -15.35
CA GLY A 20 -51.51 2.16 -14.46
C GLY A 20 -51.30 1.32 -13.21
N LEU A 21 -51.46 1.92 -12.03
CA LEU A 21 -51.50 1.19 -10.78
C LEU A 21 -52.83 0.41 -10.75
N LEU A 22 -52.75 -0.92 -10.83
CA LEU A 22 -53.90 -1.79 -10.62
C LEU A 22 -54.19 -1.86 -9.12
N GLU A 23 -55.47 -1.87 -8.74
CA GLU A 23 -55.84 -2.13 -7.35
C GLU A 23 -55.49 -3.58 -6.98
N PRO A 24 -54.97 -3.81 -5.76
CA PRO A 24 -54.61 -5.15 -5.31
C PRO A 24 -55.82 -6.08 -5.31
N SER A 25 -55.63 -7.32 -5.77
CA SER A 25 -56.69 -8.33 -5.78
C SER A 25 -56.94 -8.95 -4.39
N GLU A 26 -58.15 -9.49 -4.15
CA GLU A 26 -58.46 -10.22 -2.91
C GLU A 26 -57.55 -11.47 -2.78
N GLY A 27 -56.48 -11.34 -1.99
CA GLY A 27 -55.47 -12.39 -1.78
C GLY A 27 -54.03 -11.94 -2.07
N GLU A 28 -53.83 -10.72 -2.59
CA GLU A 28 -52.51 -10.17 -2.84
C GLU A 28 -51.82 -9.71 -1.54
N VAL A 29 -50.57 -10.13 -1.36
CA VAL A 29 -49.76 -9.73 -0.20
C VAL A 29 -49.13 -8.36 -0.45
N PHE A 30 -49.33 -7.43 0.47
CA PHE A 30 -48.69 -6.12 0.41
C PHE A 30 -47.25 -6.24 0.89
N TRP A 31 -46.32 -5.58 0.19
CA TRP A 31 -45.00 -5.32 0.75
C TRP A 31 -45.20 -4.40 1.95
N LEU A 32 -44.95 -4.92 3.15
CA LEU A 32 -44.74 -4.09 4.32
C LEU A 32 -43.46 -3.31 4.03
N ASP A 33 -43.58 -2.00 3.90
CA ASP A 33 -42.44 -1.10 3.99
C ASP A 33 -42.27 -0.82 5.49
N PRO A 34 -41.44 -1.59 6.22
CA PRO A 34 -41.17 -1.26 7.61
C PRO A 34 -40.60 0.15 7.61
N GLU A 35 -41.28 1.08 8.27
CA GLU A 35 -40.87 2.49 8.34
C GLU A 35 -39.36 2.55 8.56
N LEU A 36 -38.63 3.01 7.55
CA LEU A 36 -37.17 3.13 7.54
C LEU A 36 -36.71 4.27 8.47
N ASP A 37 -37.36 4.45 9.61
CA ASP A 37 -36.99 5.42 10.64
C ASP A 37 -35.87 4.84 11.52
N HIS A 38 -34.88 4.25 10.86
CA HIS A 38 -33.64 3.85 11.50
C HIS A 38 -32.75 5.09 11.57
N GLU A 39 -32.68 5.70 12.76
CA GLU A 39 -31.63 6.67 13.04
C GLU A 39 -30.27 5.97 12.87
N VAL A 40 -29.32 6.62 12.18
CA VAL A 40 -27.97 6.09 12.01
C VAL A 40 -27.29 6.06 13.38
N VAL A 41 -27.32 4.91 14.04
CA VAL A 41 -26.60 4.68 15.29
C VAL A 41 -25.20 4.15 14.97
N TRP A 42 -24.19 4.99 15.13
CA TRP A 42 -22.80 4.56 15.08
C TRP A 42 -22.43 3.84 16.36
N ASP A 43 -22.01 2.58 16.26
CA ASP A 43 -21.40 1.89 17.39
C ASP A 43 -19.99 2.45 17.64
N GLN A 44 -19.86 3.23 18.72
CA GLN A 44 -18.59 3.86 19.13
C GLN A 44 -17.54 2.82 19.60
N SER A 45 -17.94 1.57 19.86
CA SER A 45 -17.03 0.49 20.24
C SER A 45 -16.27 -0.09 19.04
N LEU A 46 -16.82 0.00 17.81
CA LEU A 46 -16.15 -0.44 16.58
C LEU A 46 -14.87 0.33 16.26
N CYS A 47 -14.72 1.56 16.78
CA CYS A 47 -13.52 2.37 16.58
C CYS A 47 -12.40 2.07 17.59
N ARG A 48 -12.69 1.42 18.73
CA ARG A 48 -11.70 1.19 19.80
C ARG A 48 -10.65 0.13 19.45
N GLU A 49 -11.03 -0.88 18.69
CA GLU A 49 -10.07 -1.89 18.21
C GLU A 49 -9.12 -1.32 17.14
N ASN A 50 -9.48 -0.21 16.51
CA ASN A 50 -8.71 0.45 15.46
C ASN A 50 -7.93 1.69 15.93
N GLU A 51 -7.97 2.07 17.21
CA GLU A 51 -7.19 3.21 17.74
C GLU A 51 -5.70 3.04 17.45
N GLY A 52 -5.17 1.82 17.63
CA GLY A 52 -3.78 1.50 17.29
C GLY A 52 -3.51 1.54 15.79
N GLY A 53 -4.46 1.14 14.95
CA GLY A 53 -4.32 1.14 13.49
C GLY A 53 -4.30 2.55 12.89
N LEU A 54 -5.18 3.44 13.38
CA LEU A 54 -5.21 4.85 13.01
C LEU A 54 -3.92 5.56 13.43
N GLU A 55 -3.51 5.39 14.68
CA GLU A 55 -2.27 5.99 15.19
C GLU A 55 -1.04 5.45 14.43
N ALA A 56 -0.97 4.14 14.19
CA ALA A 56 0.11 3.55 13.39
C ALA A 56 0.15 4.13 11.97
N LYS A 57 -1.02 4.34 11.35
CA LYS A 57 -1.12 4.95 10.01
C LYS A 57 -0.64 6.40 10.01
N GLU A 58 -0.97 7.19 11.02
CA GLU A 58 -0.48 8.56 11.14
C GLU A 58 1.04 8.63 11.34
N LEU A 59 1.58 7.80 12.24
CA LEU A 59 3.01 7.69 12.47
C LEU A 59 3.74 7.19 11.21
N MET A 60 3.17 6.23 10.50
CA MET A 60 3.70 5.74 9.24
C MET A 60 3.66 6.82 8.14
N LEU A 61 2.63 7.65 8.07
CA LEU A 61 2.62 8.77 7.13
C LEU A 61 3.68 9.82 7.46
N LEU A 62 3.98 10.01 8.74
CA LEU A 62 5.03 10.92 9.19
C LEU A 62 6.43 10.35 8.89
N SER A 63 6.64 9.04 9.04
CA SER A 63 7.92 8.38 8.76
C SER A 63 8.35 8.45 7.29
N HIS A 64 7.39 8.53 6.36
CA HIS A 64 7.69 8.74 4.94
C HIS A 64 8.14 10.19 4.63
N LYS A 65 7.77 11.16 5.47
CA LYS A 65 8.09 12.58 5.26
C LYS A 65 9.40 13.00 5.93
N GLY A 66 9.82 12.28 6.97
CA GLY A 66 11.01 12.62 7.74
C GLY A 66 11.29 11.63 8.87
N PRO A 67 12.39 11.84 9.61
CA PRO A 67 12.78 10.98 10.72
C PRO A 67 11.78 11.09 11.87
N LEU A 68 11.40 9.95 12.44
CA LEU A 68 10.59 9.89 13.66
C LEU A 68 11.46 10.02 14.92
N ASN A 69 10.88 10.56 15.98
CA ASN A 69 11.53 10.55 17.29
C ASN A 69 11.57 9.12 17.85
N GLN A 70 12.55 8.83 18.70
CA GLN A 70 12.73 7.48 19.28
C GLN A 70 11.44 6.95 19.93
N ALA A 71 10.75 7.77 20.72
CA ALA A 71 9.49 7.39 21.35
C ALA A 71 8.37 7.05 20.35
N GLN A 72 8.33 7.73 19.20
CA GLN A 72 7.36 7.46 18.13
C GLN A 72 7.70 6.16 17.40
N THR A 73 8.99 5.93 17.13
CA THR A 73 9.50 4.69 16.55
C THR A 73 9.18 3.50 17.44
N ASP A 74 9.51 3.56 18.73
CA ASP A 74 9.23 2.48 19.68
C ASP A 74 7.73 2.20 19.80
N LYS A 75 6.91 3.26 19.81
CA LYS A 75 5.45 3.13 19.84
C LYS A 75 4.93 2.45 18.57
N LEU A 76 5.36 2.87 17.38
CA LEU A 76 4.95 2.26 16.12
C LEU A 76 5.36 0.78 16.05
N LEU A 77 6.60 0.45 16.45
CA LEU A 77 7.07 -0.94 16.52
C LEU A 77 6.27 -1.79 17.50
N SER A 78 5.88 -1.23 18.64
CA SER A 78 5.02 -1.92 19.61
C SER A 78 3.63 -2.25 19.05
N ILE A 79 3.10 -1.39 18.19
CA ILE A 79 1.80 -1.60 17.54
C ILE A 79 1.94 -2.66 16.43
N LEU A 80 2.98 -2.56 15.59
CA LEU A 80 3.21 -3.48 14.47
C LEU A 80 3.55 -4.90 14.94
N SER A 81 4.27 -5.05 16.06
CA SER A 81 4.57 -6.36 16.65
C SER A 81 3.35 -7.03 17.29
N ARG A 82 2.37 -6.24 17.75
CA ARG A 82 1.11 -6.76 18.31
C ARG A 82 0.18 -7.31 17.24
N ASP A 83 0.07 -6.63 16.09
CA ASP A 83 -0.70 -7.12 14.94
C ASP A 83 0.05 -6.88 13.62
N PRO A 84 0.69 -7.91 13.06
CA PRO A 84 1.46 -7.78 11.82
C PRO A 84 0.58 -7.46 10.60
N LYS A 85 -0.75 -7.66 10.68
CA LYS A 85 -1.66 -7.29 9.59
C LYS A 85 -1.76 -5.78 9.43
N ILE A 86 -1.51 -5.01 10.50
CA ILE A 86 -1.51 -3.55 10.46
C ILE A 86 -0.47 -3.03 9.47
N VAL A 87 0.66 -3.72 9.27
CA VAL A 87 1.70 -3.32 8.31
C VAL A 87 1.13 -3.17 6.88
N LEU A 88 0.18 -4.03 6.50
CA LEU A 88 -0.47 -3.98 5.19
C LEU A 88 -1.47 -2.82 5.07
N HIS A 89 -2.00 -2.34 6.21
CA HIS A 89 -3.04 -1.31 6.26
C HIS A 89 -2.50 0.08 6.66
N CYS A 90 -1.29 0.17 7.23
CA CYS A 90 -0.67 1.42 7.67
C CYS A 90 -0.06 2.23 6.51
N GLY A 91 -0.20 1.76 5.27
CA GLY A 91 0.22 2.48 4.06
C GLY A 91 1.65 2.20 3.62
N LEU A 92 2.27 1.13 4.12
CA LEU A 92 3.56 0.63 3.61
C LEU A 92 3.34 0.02 2.22
N SER A 93 3.72 0.74 1.19
CA SER A 93 3.67 0.28 -0.20
C SER A 93 5.07 0.23 -0.79
N PRO A 94 5.35 -0.67 -1.77
CA PRO A 94 6.67 -0.75 -2.39
C PRO A 94 7.17 0.58 -2.96
N GLN A 95 6.26 1.45 -3.40
CA GLN A 95 6.59 2.78 -3.94
C GLN A 95 7.10 3.76 -2.88
N ARG A 96 6.65 3.63 -1.63
CA ARG A 96 7.06 4.50 -0.51
C ARG A 96 8.17 3.90 0.35
N LEU A 97 8.53 2.64 0.09
CA LEU A 97 9.62 1.97 0.78
C LEU A 97 10.95 2.75 0.68
N PRO A 98 11.34 3.34 -0.47
CA PRO A 98 12.57 4.13 -0.54
C PRO A 98 12.58 5.31 0.43
N ASP A 99 11.47 6.05 0.52
CA ASP A 99 11.33 7.19 1.43
C ASP A 99 11.42 6.75 2.90
N LEU A 100 10.85 5.59 3.24
CA LEU A 100 10.93 5.03 4.58
C LEU A 100 12.36 4.61 4.94
N VAL A 101 13.06 3.94 4.01
CA VAL A 101 14.44 3.48 4.20
C VAL A 101 15.38 4.66 4.42
N GLU A 102 15.24 5.74 3.64
CA GLU A 102 16.10 6.92 3.76
C GLU A 102 15.88 7.70 5.06
N ASN A 103 14.63 7.83 5.50
CA ASN A 103 14.30 8.61 6.69
C ASN A 103 14.43 7.80 7.99
N ASN A 104 14.09 6.51 7.96
CA ASN A 104 13.94 5.67 9.14
C ASN A 104 14.35 4.20 8.86
N PRO A 105 15.66 3.90 8.73
CA PRO A 105 16.15 2.57 8.34
C PRO A 105 15.77 1.46 9.33
N VAL A 106 15.75 1.74 10.64
CA VAL A 106 15.37 0.76 11.67
C VAL A 106 13.91 0.33 11.52
N LEU A 107 13.00 1.28 11.26
CA LEU A 107 11.58 0.97 11.02
C LEU A 107 11.38 0.17 9.74
N ALA A 108 12.17 0.46 8.69
CA ALA A 108 12.14 -0.30 7.46
C ALA A 108 12.56 -1.76 7.69
N ILE A 109 13.63 -2.00 8.46
CA ILE A 109 14.09 -3.37 8.78
C ILE A 109 13.00 -4.15 9.49
N GLU A 110 12.48 -3.63 10.60
CA GLU A 110 11.48 -4.33 11.42
C GLU A 110 10.17 -4.58 10.64
N SER A 111 9.71 -3.60 9.86
CA SER A 111 8.50 -3.78 9.03
C SER A 111 8.68 -4.81 7.92
N LEU A 112 9.86 -4.88 7.30
CA LEU A 112 10.18 -5.90 6.29
C LEU A 112 10.31 -7.29 6.93
N LEU A 113 10.91 -7.39 8.11
CA LEU A 113 10.99 -8.65 8.86
C LEU A 113 9.59 -9.19 9.20
N LEU A 114 8.67 -8.33 9.62
CA LEU A 114 7.27 -8.70 9.88
C LEU A 114 6.53 -9.16 8.62
N LEU A 115 6.91 -8.65 7.44
CA LEU A 115 6.32 -9.02 6.15
C LEU A 115 6.96 -10.26 5.50
N MET A 116 8.06 -10.80 6.03
CA MET A 116 8.72 -11.98 5.46
C MET A 116 7.79 -13.19 5.21
N PRO A 117 6.86 -13.56 6.11
CA PRO A 117 5.93 -14.65 5.85
C PRO A 117 4.81 -14.31 4.86
N SER A 118 4.68 -13.05 4.44
CA SER A 118 3.60 -12.59 3.56
C SER A 118 3.91 -12.82 2.07
N SER A 119 2.87 -13.09 1.28
CA SER A 119 3.01 -13.29 -0.18
C SER A 119 3.42 -12.02 -0.95
N SER A 120 3.37 -10.84 -0.32
CA SER A 120 3.72 -9.56 -0.94
C SER A 120 5.22 -9.23 -0.84
N MET A 121 6.00 -9.98 -0.05
CA MET A 121 7.44 -9.73 0.16
C MET A 121 8.27 -9.55 -1.13
N PRO A 122 8.09 -10.36 -2.19
CA PRO A 122 8.86 -10.18 -3.43
C PRO A 122 8.74 -8.78 -4.04
N LEU A 123 7.57 -8.13 -3.93
CA LEU A 123 7.35 -6.78 -4.45
C LEU A 123 8.19 -5.73 -3.70
N TYR A 124 8.37 -5.91 -2.39
CA TYR A 124 9.22 -5.02 -1.59
C TYR A 124 10.70 -5.28 -1.87
N LEU A 125 11.10 -6.53 -2.08
CA LEU A 125 12.46 -6.88 -2.51
C LEU A 125 12.81 -6.26 -3.87
N ASP A 126 11.89 -6.32 -4.85
CA ASP A 126 12.10 -5.65 -6.14
C ASP A 126 12.25 -4.13 -5.99
N ALA A 127 11.48 -3.50 -5.10
CA ALA A 127 11.63 -2.08 -4.78
C ALA A 127 12.98 -1.75 -4.11
N LEU A 128 13.48 -2.62 -3.23
CA LEU A 128 14.82 -2.49 -2.62
C LEU A 128 15.95 -2.65 -3.63
N VAL A 129 15.77 -3.45 -4.69
CA VAL A 129 16.75 -3.51 -5.78
C VAL A 129 16.67 -2.28 -6.66
N ALA A 130 15.47 -1.76 -6.93
CA ALA A 130 15.28 -0.64 -7.86
C ALA A 130 15.72 0.72 -7.29
N MET A 131 15.80 0.85 -5.96
CA MET A 131 16.23 2.10 -5.32
C MET A 131 17.73 2.40 -5.53
N PRO A 132 18.13 3.68 -5.59
CA PRO A 132 19.54 4.05 -5.69
C PRO A 132 20.31 3.60 -4.43
N MET A 133 21.56 3.17 -4.64
CA MET A 133 22.43 2.69 -3.57
C MET A 133 22.75 3.79 -2.56
N SER A 134 22.37 3.59 -1.28
CA SER A 134 22.67 4.48 -0.16
C SER A 134 23.19 3.70 1.05
N LEU A 135 23.73 4.39 2.06
CA LEU A 135 24.16 3.74 3.31
C LEU A 135 22.97 3.06 4.00
N HIS A 136 21.81 3.73 4.01
CA HIS A 136 20.60 3.21 4.63
C HIS A 136 20.08 1.97 3.89
N SER A 137 20.01 1.99 2.55
CA SER A 137 19.57 0.84 1.77
C SER A 137 20.48 -0.38 1.97
N MET A 138 21.80 -0.15 2.04
CA MET A 138 22.78 -1.19 2.31
C MET A 138 22.67 -1.76 3.73
N GLU A 139 22.45 -0.91 4.73
CA GLU A 139 22.23 -1.34 6.10
C GLU A 139 21.00 -2.24 6.21
N VAL A 140 19.88 -1.83 5.59
CA VAL A 140 18.64 -2.62 5.58
C VAL A 140 18.87 -3.99 4.94
N VAL A 141 19.47 -4.04 3.75
CA VAL A 141 19.73 -5.32 3.06
C VAL A 141 20.68 -6.21 3.86
N ASN A 142 21.76 -5.65 4.44
CA ASN A 142 22.69 -6.42 5.27
C ASN A 142 22.00 -7.02 6.50
N ARG A 143 21.19 -6.21 7.21
CA ARG A 143 20.41 -6.67 8.37
C ARG A 143 19.39 -7.74 8.02
N LEU A 144 18.74 -7.65 6.86
CA LEU A 144 17.80 -8.66 6.39
C LEU A 144 18.50 -9.98 6.07
N THR A 145 19.61 -9.96 5.33
CA THR A 145 20.40 -11.15 5.01
C THR A 145 20.91 -11.87 6.26
N THR A 146 21.27 -11.13 7.32
CA THR A 146 21.71 -11.77 8.59
C THR A 146 20.56 -12.34 9.43
N SER A 147 19.34 -11.83 9.24
CA SER A 147 18.19 -12.21 10.06
C SER A 147 17.35 -13.32 9.43
N VAL A 148 17.33 -13.42 8.10
CA VAL A 148 16.51 -14.38 7.35
C VAL A 148 17.24 -14.86 6.09
N GLU A 149 17.04 -16.12 5.72
CA GLU A 149 17.51 -16.67 4.44
C GLU A 149 16.73 -16.05 3.27
N LEU A 150 17.35 -15.10 2.58
CA LEU A 150 16.80 -14.48 1.38
C LEU A 150 17.07 -15.33 0.13
N PRO A 151 16.19 -15.28 -0.89
CA PRO A 151 16.44 -15.96 -2.16
C PRO A 151 17.73 -15.48 -2.82
N THR A 152 18.55 -16.42 -3.32
CA THR A 152 19.84 -16.11 -3.97
C THR A 152 19.67 -15.22 -5.20
N GLU A 153 18.59 -15.38 -5.95
CA GLU A 153 18.19 -14.51 -7.07
C GLU A 153 18.15 -13.03 -6.68
N PHE A 154 17.57 -12.70 -5.52
CA PHE A 154 17.52 -11.33 -5.01
C PHE A 154 18.92 -10.81 -4.69
N VAL A 155 19.72 -11.62 -3.99
CA VAL A 155 21.09 -11.25 -3.59
C VAL A 155 21.95 -10.98 -4.82
N HIS A 156 21.90 -11.85 -5.83
CA HIS A 156 22.64 -11.66 -7.08
C HIS A 156 22.21 -10.40 -7.83
N ARG A 157 20.90 -10.13 -7.89
CA ARG A 157 20.37 -8.92 -8.54
C ARG A 157 20.79 -7.66 -7.78
N TYR A 158 20.72 -7.68 -6.46
CA TYR A 158 21.16 -6.58 -5.61
C TYR A 158 22.66 -6.30 -5.78
N ILE A 159 23.51 -7.34 -5.69
CA ILE A 159 24.97 -7.23 -5.91
C ILE A 159 25.26 -6.69 -7.32
N SER A 160 24.58 -7.17 -8.35
CA SER A 160 24.77 -6.68 -9.72
C SER A 160 24.44 -5.20 -9.83
N ASN A 161 23.34 -4.76 -9.22
CA ASN A 161 22.98 -3.34 -9.18
C ASN A 161 23.99 -2.51 -8.37
N CYS A 162 24.52 -3.06 -7.26
CA CYS A 162 25.59 -2.44 -6.49
C CYS A 162 26.82 -2.20 -7.36
N LEU A 163 27.24 -3.22 -8.13
CA LEU A 163 28.42 -3.16 -9.00
C LEU A 163 28.25 -2.13 -10.11
N THR A 164 27.13 -2.17 -10.85
CA THR A 164 26.82 -1.19 -11.90
C THR A 164 26.76 0.23 -11.34
N SER A 165 26.17 0.43 -10.16
CA SER A 165 26.13 1.72 -9.48
C SER A 165 27.52 2.18 -9.02
N CYS A 166 28.38 1.25 -8.59
CA CYS A 166 29.77 1.52 -8.21
C CYS A 166 30.68 1.86 -9.41
N GLU A 167 30.40 1.32 -10.60
CA GLU A 167 31.12 1.64 -11.84
C GLU A 167 30.81 3.07 -12.34
N GLY A 168 29.62 3.59 -12.05
CA GLY A 168 29.22 4.97 -12.37
C GLY A 168 29.82 6.04 -11.44
N LEU A 169 30.37 5.67 -10.28
CA LEU A 169 30.96 6.60 -9.31
C LEU A 169 32.41 6.94 -9.70
N LYS A 170 32.65 8.17 -10.17
CA LYS A 170 33.97 8.68 -10.59
C LYS A 170 34.98 8.91 -9.44
N ASP A 171 34.62 8.65 -8.18
CA ASP A 171 35.42 9.03 -7.01
C ASP A 171 36.03 7.80 -6.29
N LYS A 172 37.33 7.55 -6.52
CA LYS A 172 38.11 6.38 -6.05
C LYS A 172 38.08 6.17 -4.52
N TYR A 173 37.83 7.22 -3.75
CA TYR A 173 37.82 7.16 -2.27
C TYR A 173 36.49 6.63 -1.71
N MET A 174 35.36 7.04 -2.30
CA MET A 174 34.03 6.49 -1.95
C MET A 174 33.91 5.02 -2.39
N GLN A 175 34.49 4.68 -3.56
CA GLN A 175 34.49 3.31 -4.09
C GLN A 175 35.20 2.32 -3.14
N ASN A 176 36.37 2.67 -2.59
CA ASN A 176 37.08 1.81 -1.63
C ASN A 176 36.31 1.59 -0.31
N ARG A 177 35.48 2.56 0.09
CA ARG A 177 34.67 2.46 1.32
C ARG A 177 33.43 1.59 1.11
N LEU A 178 32.78 1.71 -0.05
CA LEU A 178 31.64 0.88 -0.46
C LEU A 178 32.05 -0.58 -0.70
N VAL A 179 33.20 -0.82 -1.34
CA VAL A 179 33.74 -2.18 -1.54
C VAL A 179 34.02 -2.86 -0.20
N ARG A 180 34.61 -2.15 0.77
CA ARG A 180 34.83 -2.71 2.12
C ARG A 180 33.54 -3.01 2.88
N LEU A 181 32.44 -2.30 2.60
CA LEU A 181 31.11 -2.60 3.15
C LEU A 181 30.47 -3.80 2.43
N GLY A 182 30.61 -3.90 1.12
CA GLY A 182 30.08 -5.01 0.31
C GLY A 182 30.76 -6.36 0.55
N CYS A 183 32.03 -6.37 0.98
CA CYS A 183 32.74 -7.61 1.33
C CYS A 183 32.41 -8.16 2.72
N VAL A 184 31.56 -7.49 3.50
CA VAL A 184 31.10 -7.96 4.82
C VAL A 184 29.85 -8.84 4.70
N PHE A 185 29.30 -9.03 3.49
CA PHE A 185 28.25 -10.00 3.23
C PHE A 185 28.82 -11.43 3.31
N PRO A 186 28.29 -12.31 4.18
CA PRO A 186 28.52 -13.74 4.13
C PRO A 186 27.65 -14.44 3.07
#